data_AF-A0A2P5HKE5-F1
#
_entry.id   AF-A0A2P5HKE5-F1
#
_cell.length_a   1.000
_cell.length_b   1.000
_cell.length_c   1.000
_cell.angle_alpha   90.00
_cell.angle_beta   90.00
_cell.angle_gamma   90.00
#
_symmetry.space_group_name_H-M   'P 1'
#
loop_
_entity.id
_entity.type
_entity.pdbx_description
1 polymer ?
#
loop_
_entity_poly.entity_id
_entity_poly.type
_entity_poly.pdbx_seq_one_letter_code
_entity_poly.pdbx_strand_id
1 'polypeptide(L)'
;MLCLALLTAAAAVSARVLDSVPDVPKGWTKASAALPTDKLALKIGLKQQHAAALEQAVLAVSSPGHPSYGKHLTREELRSYVAPAEQSVADVTAWLANYGISPAVDNDWMTISTDVKTANAMLDAEFGWYEYEKGGGLKLRTLSYGVPDDIARHVDLIQPTTRFGQLGSKRSTIFELVILDDDEEEEEDDDVAAIKTSVAASPAAAAVACTTTVTPQCLKAQYNIGYTPETEGNLIAFASYLEEYARYADLERFTGQLLPEAAGQNFSVTTINGGLNDQESSQESGEANLDLQYVLAVSQPIPILEYSTGGRGPLIPTLNNRFPSTNEPYLEFLTYLLGQDDTALPQTLTTSYGEEEQSVPEEYALKVCNLFMQLGARGVSVLFSSGDSGPGGACKSNVDNTTTTFQPTFPAGCPWVTAVGATTGSAPERGVSFSSGGFSIYHAQPEWQASAVPAYLSSIGSTYAGLFNATGRGIPDVAAQGQSFVVYDKGRRASLSGTSASSPAFAGVVALLNAARKSQGNPPLGFLNPWLYNNSAALLDITAGYSSGCQNAGGGLPLSGARWNCTAGWDPVTGLGTPVFDKLLAAAAPGVANE
;
A
#
# COMPACT_ATOMS: atom_id res chain seq x y z
N MET A 1 20.82 70.98 7.82
CA MET A 1 19.92 69.82 7.90
C MET A 1 20.16 68.97 6.66
N LEU A 2 20.97 67.92 6.80
CA LEU A 2 21.22 66.92 5.76
C LEU A 2 20.14 65.83 5.94
N CYS A 3 19.22 65.70 4.99
CA CYS A 3 18.27 64.57 4.98
C CYS A 3 19.01 63.32 4.50
N LEU A 4 19.28 62.39 5.42
CA LEU A 4 19.71 61.04 5.12
C LEU A 4 18.47 60.24 4.69
N ALA A 5 18.32 60.00 3.38
CA ALA A 5 17.33 59.07 2.88
C ALA A 5 17.86 57.65 3.13
N LEU A 6 17.34 56.97 4.16
CA LEU A 6 17.47 55.53 4.31
C LEU A 6 16.67 54.86 3.17
N LEU A 7 17.37 54.42 2.13
CA LEU A 7 16.84 53.37 1.25
C LEU A 7 16.81 52.07 2.06
N THR A 8 15.64 51.70 2.57
CA THR A 8 15.36 50.32 2.93
C THR A 8 15.31 49.52 1.64
N ALA A 9 16.41 48.85 1.29
CA ALA A 9 16.38 47.76 0.34
C ALA A 9 15.48 46.66 0.95
N ALA A 10 14.24 46.55 0.48
CA ALA A 10 13.47 45.35 0.69
C ALA A 10 14.25 44.22 0.00
N ALA A 11 14.93 43.39 0.79
CA ALA A 11 15.45 42.13 0.27
C ALA A 11 14.24 41.39 -0.30
N ALA A 12 14.20 41.21 -1.61
CA ALA A 12 13.29 40.26 -2.22
C ALA A 12 13.65 38.91 -1.62
N VAL A 13 12.85 38.46 -0.66
CA VAL A 13 12.95 37.12 -0.10
C VAL A 13 12.68 36.20 -1.29
N SER A 14 13.73 35.53 -1.77
CA SER A 14 13.60 34.62 -2.90
C SER A 14 12.69 33.47 -2.44
N ALA A 15 11.54 33.32 -3.09
CA ALA A 15 10.67 32.17 -2.84
C ALA A 15 11.32 30.94 -3.48
N ARG A 16 11.48 29.87 -2.69
CA ARG A 16 11.87 28.56 -3.20
C ARG A 16 10.62 27.80 -3.58
N VAL A 17 10.53 27.36 -4.83
CA VAL A 17 9.48 26.43 -5.27
C VAL A 17 9.60 25.16 -4.44
N LEU A 18 8.54 24.82 -3.72
CA LEU A 18 8.48 23.63 -2.88
C LEU A 18 7.93 22.45 -3.69
N ASP A 19 6.94 22.69 -4.55
CA ASP A 19 6.40 21.67 -5.45
C ASP A 19 5.76 22.30 -6.68
N SER A 20 5.73 21.56 -7.79
CA SER A 20 5.12 21.97 -9.05
C SER A 20 4.73 20.78 -9.91
N VAL A 21 3.62 20.91 -10.63
CA VAL A 21 3.23 20.03 -11.73
C VAL A 21 3.40 20.77 -13.06
N PRO A 22 3.88 20.10 -14.12
CA PRO A 22 4.27 20.76 -15.37
C PRO A 22 3.10 21.35 -16.14
N ASP A 23 1.90 20.78 -16.01
CA ASP A 23 0.69 21.20 -16.72
C ASP A 23 -0.57 20.78 -15.94
N VAL A 24 -1.74 21.30 -16.36
CA VAL A 24 -3.03 20.84 -15.84
C VAL A 24 -3.17 19.33 -16.13
N PRO A 25 -3.35 18.47 -15.11
CA PRO A 25 -3.44 17.03 -15.33
C PRO A 25 -4.60 16.67 -16.27
N LYS A 26 -4.36 15.79 -17.23
CA LYS A 26 -5.34 15.39 -18.26
C LYS A 26 -6.69 15.00 -17.65
N GLY A 27 -7.80 15.47 -18.22
CA GLY A 27 -9.16 15.24 -17.70
C GLY A 27 -9.58 16.24 -16.62
N TRP A 28 -8.65 17.03 -16.09
CA TRP A 28 -8.95 18.30 -15.45
C TRP A 28 -8.90 19.42 -16.47
N THR A 29 -9.80 20.38 -16.31
CA THR A 29 -9.74 21.64 -17.03
C THR A 29 -9.83 22.79 -16.03
N LYS A 30 -9.14 23.90 -16.31
CA LYS A 30 -9.30 25.13 -15.52
C LYS A 30 -10.68 25.68 -15.86
N ALA A 31 -11.64 25.46 -14.97
CA ALA A 31 -13.02 25.90 -15.14
C ALA A 31 -13.12 27.42 -15.03
N SER A 32 -12.41 28.00 -14.06
CA SER A 32 -12.33 29.45 -13.90
C SER A 32 -11.11 29.88 -13.09
N ALA A 33 -10.75 31.16 -13.18
CA ALA A 33 -9.88 31.77 -12.20
C ALA A 33 -10.61 31.83 -10.84
N ALA A 34 -9.89 31.59 -9.76
CA ALA A 34 -10.46 31.73 -8.43
C ALA A 34 -10.60 33.21 -8.04
N LEU A 35 -11.69 33.54 -7.36
CA LEU A 35 -11.89 34.90 -6.85
C LEU A 35 -10.93 35.15 -5.68
N PRO A 36 -10.41 36.38 -5.54
CA PRO A 36 -9.56 36.75 -4.40
C PRO A 36 -10.16 36.43 -3.02
N THR A 37 -11.48 36.36 -2.93
CA THR A 37 -12.25 36.10 -1.69
C THR A 37 -12.62 34.64 -1.48
N ASP A 38 -12.40 33.76 -2.46
CA ASP A 38 -12.70 32.34 -2.33
C ASP A 38 -11.89 31.75 -1.19
N LYS A 39 -12.54 30.91 -0.38
CA LYS A 39 -11.94 30.33 0.82
C LYS A 39 -11.30 28.99 0.52
N LEU A 40 -10.15 28.73 1.15
CA LEU A 40 -9.49 27.44 1.16
C LEU A 40 -8.92 27.13 2.54
N ALA A 41 -8.87 25.84 2.82
CA ALA A 41 -8.13 25.30 3.96
C ALA A 41 -6.88 24.60 3.44
N LEU A 42 -5.74 24.84 4.09
CA LEU A 42 -4.47 24.20 3.76
C LEU A 42 -3.93 23.52 5.03
N LYS A 43 -3.25 22.40 4.83
CA LYS A 43 -2.45 21.68 5.81
C LYS A 43 -0.98 21.82 5.44
N ILE A 44 -0.19 22.23 6.41
CA ILE A 44 1.27 22.40 6.31
C ILE A 44 1.88 21.27 7.14
N GLY A 45 2.62 20.38 6.50
CA GLY A 45 3.40 19.35 7.16
C GLY A 45 4.76 19.91 7.55
N LEU A 46 5.07 19.90 8.83
CA LEU A 46 6.34 20.35 9.39
C LEU A 46 7.37 19.23 9.39
N LYS A 47 8.65 19.61 9.36
CA LYS A 47 9.74 18.64 9.51
C LYS A 47 9.72 18.00 10.88
N GLN A 48 9.56 16.68 10.89
CA GLN A 48 9.59 15.87 12.09
C GLN A 48 11.00 15.82 12.68
N GLN A 49 11.12 15.72 14.00
CA GLN A 49 12.40 15.47 14.66
C GLN A 49 12.65 13.96 14.82
N HIS A 50 13.89 13.61 15.19
CA HIS A 50 14.25 12.27 15.68
C HIS A 50 13.90 11.05 14.80
N ALA A 51 13.77 11.20 13.47
CA ALA A 51 13.45 10.10 12.56
C ALA A 51 14.35 8.85 12.75
N ALA A 52 15.66 9.04 12.93
CA ALA A 52 16.58 7.94 13.19
C ALA A 52 16.33 7.24 14.55
N ALA A 53 15.92 7.98 15.59
CA ALA A 53 15.60 7.38 16.87
C ALA A 53 14.27 6.63 16.82
N LEU A 54 13.30 7.14 16.06
CA LEU A 54 12.05 6.41 15.79
C LEU A 54 12.33 5.11 15.04
N GLU A 55 13.13 5.14 13.98
CA GLU A 55 13.54 3.94 13.24
C GLU A 55 14.15 2.87 14.17
N GLN A 56 15.07 3.27 15.04
CA GLN A 56 15.66 2.35 16.03
C GLN A 56 14.61 1.80 17.01
N ALA A 57 13.66 2.64 17.46
CA ALA A 57 12.58 2.20 18.32
C ALA A 57 11.67 1.19 17.62
N VAL A 58 11.33 1.40 16.34
CA VAL A 58 10.52 0.45 15.54
C VAL A 58 11.23 -0.89 15.41
N LEU A 59 12.51 -0.89 15.04
CA LEU A 59 13.29 -2.13 14.95
C LEU A 59 13.37 -2.84 16.30
N ALA A 60 13.54 -2.09 17.40
CA ALA A 60 13.59 -2.64 18.75
C ALA A 60 12.28 -3.28 19.21
N VAL A 61 11.11 -2.76 18.79
CA VAL A 61 9.80 -3.35 19.14
C VAL A 61 9.38 -4.47 18.19
N SER A 62 9.97 -4.53 16.99
CA SER A 62 9.67 -5.54 15.97
C SER A 62 10.61 -6.74 15.94
N SER A 63 11.80 -6.64 16.53
CA SER A 63 12.82 -7.69 16.43
C SER A 63 12.69 -8.75 17.53
N PRO A 64 12.45 -10.03 17.20
CA PRO A 64 12.39 -11.09 18.21
C PRO A 64 13.67 -11.18 19.04
N GLY A 65 13.52 -11.45 20.34
CA GLY A 65 14.65 -11.53 21.28
C GLY A 65 15.15 -10.17 21.80
N HIS A 66 14.73 -9.05 21.20
CA HIS A 66 15.00 -7.73 21.79
C HIS A 66 14.13 -7.50 23.05
N PRO A 67 14.65 -6.87 24.13
CA PRO A 67 13.88 -6.63 25.36
C PRO A 67 12.60 -5.77 25.20
N SER A 68 12.52 -5.03 24.10
CA SER A 68 11.35 -4.21 23.74
C SER A 68 10.40 -4.89 22.76
N TYR A 69 10.68 -6.12 22.32
CA TYR A 69 9.84 -6.82 21.35
C TYR A 69 8.37 -6.87 21.81
N GLY A 70 7.47 -6.42 20.92
CA GLY A 70 6.04 -6.32 21.17
C GLY A 70 5.59 -5.12 22.03
N LYS A 71 6.52 -4.32 22.58
CA LYS A 71 6.19 -3.09 23.33
C LYS A 71 5.99 -1.92 22.38
N HIS A 72 4.98 -2.05 21.53
CA HIS A 72 4.62 -1.05 20.52
C HIS A 72 4.38 0.32 21.15
N LEU A 73 4.68 1.38 20.40
CA LEU A 73 4.49 2.75 20.85
C LEU A 73 3.00 3.10 20.88
N THR A 74 2.58 3.77 21.93
CA THR A 74 1.30 4.48 21.97
C THR A 74 1.31 5.65 20.99
N ARG A 75 0.12 6.18 20.64
CA ARG A 75 0.02 7.39 19.81
C ARG A 75 0.82 8.56 20.38
N GLU A 76 0.77 8.77 21.69
CA GLU A 76 1.44 9.88 22.36
C GLU A 76 2.97 9.70 22.40
N GLU A 77 3.46 8.48 22.63
CA GLU A 77 4.88 8.17 22.53
C GLU A 77 5.39 8.38 21.10
N LEU A 78 4.68 7.88 20.09
CA LEU A 78 5.02 8.12 18.69
C LEU A 78 5.09 9.62 18.38
N ARG A 79 4.07 10.38 18.79
CA ARG A 79 4.01 11.84 18.57
C ARG A 79 5.19 12.56 19.19
N SER A 80 5.73 12.08 20.31
CA SER A 80 6.93 12.66 20.92
C SER A 80 8.19 12.50 20.06
N TYR A 81 8.30 11.42 19.26
CA TYR A 81 9.40 11.27 18.31
C TYR A 81 9.26 12.22 17.15
N VAL A 82 8.07 12.29 16.55
CA VAL A 82 7.83 13.03 15.31
C VAL A 82 7.54 14.52 15.53
N ALA A 83 7.45 14.97 16.79
CA ALA A 83 7.20 16.36 17.11
C ALA A 83 8.22 17.27 16.38
N PRO A 84 7.76 18.35 15.72
CA PRO A 84 8.66 19.31 15.09
C PRO A 84 9.40 20.12 16.15
N ALA A 85 10.52 20.75 15.75
CA ALA A 85 11.24 21.66 16.64
C ALA A 85 10.32 22.79 17.10
N GLU A 86 10.37 23.17 18.39
CA GLU A 86 9.62 24.33 18.90
C GLU A 86 9.92 25.59 18.07
N GLN A 87 11.18 25.77 17.65
CA GLN A 87 11.57 26.87 16.76
C GLN A 87 10.92 26.77 15.38
N SER A 88 10.81 25.58 14.78
CA SER A 88 10.11 25.38 13.51
C SER A 88 8.63 25.77 13.63
N VAL A 89 7.98 25.37 14.74
CA VAL A 89 6.59 25.75 15.01
C VAL A 89 6.46 27.26 15.16
N ALA A 90 7.36 27.90 15.91
CA ALA A 90 7.37 29.33 16.12
C ALA A 90 7.59 30.12 14.82
N ASP A 91 8.57 29.71 14.01
CA ASP A 91 8.94 30.40 12.76
C ASP A 91 7.83 30.29 11.71
N VAL A 92 7.23 29.10 11.53
CA VAL A 92 6.09 28.93 10.62
C VAL A 92 4.86 29.69 11.13
N THR A 93 4.60 29.69 12.45
CA THR A 93 3.50 30.47 13.03
C THR A 93 3.70 31.98 12.83
N ALA A 94 4.93 32.48 13.01
CA ALA A 94 5.26 33.89 12.81
C ALA A 94 5.14 34.28 11.33
N TRP A 95 5.56 33.41 10.41
CA TRP A 95 5.36 33.61 8.97
C TRP A 95 3.88 33.69 8.61
N LEU A 96 3.05 32.77 9.11
CA LEU A 96 1.60 32.79 8.91
C LEU A 96 0.94 34.05 9.50
N ALA A 97 1.42 34.53 10.64
CA ALA A 97 0.91 35.74 11.28
C ALA A 97 1.13 37.01 10.43
N ASN A 98 2.19 37.08 9.62
CA ASN A 98 2.41 38.19 8.67
C ASN A 98 1.29 38.29 7.61
N TYR A 99 0.56 37.20 7.38
CA TYR A 99 -0.59 37.12 6.49
C TYR A 99 -1.92 37.16 7.25
N GLY A 100 -1.90 37.43 8.56
CA GLY A 100 -3.10 37.45 9.41
C GLY A 100 -3.70 36.08 9.68
N ILE A 101 -2.92 35.00 9.51
CA ILE A 101 -3.37 33.62 9.68
C ILE A 101 -2.92 33.09 11.03
N SER A 102 -3.82 32.44 11.77
CA SER A 102 -3.51 31.67 12.97
C SER A 102 -3.74 30.19 12.72
N PRO A 103 -2.70 29.34 12.75
CA PRO A 103 -2.85 27.91 12.51
C PRO A 103 -3.46 27.18 13.71
N ALA A 104 -4.24 26.14 13.44
CA ALA A 104 -4.47 25.06 14.39
C ALA A 104 -3.30 24.07 14.28
N VAL A 105 -2.52 23.94 15.35
CA VAL A 105 -1.35 23.04 15.40
C VAL A 105 -1.78 21.68 15.98
N ASP A 106 -1.48 20.63 15.25
CA ASP A 106 -1.66 19.23 15.65
C ASP A 106 -0.35 18.48 15.39
N ASN A 107 0.53 18.48 16.39
CA ASN A 107 1.88 17.93 16.31
C ASN A 107 2.69 18.49 15.12
N ASP A 108 3.01 17.66 14.14
CA ASP A 108 3.75 17.99 12.93
C ASP A 108 2.87 18.55 11.81
N TRP A 109 1.56 18.72 12.04
CA TRP A 109 0.65 19.35 11.09
C TRP A 109 0.14 20.70 11.59
N MET A 110 0.10 21.68 10.69
CA MET A 110 -0.62 22.93 10.91
C MET A 110 -1.76 23.08 9.92
N THR A 111 -2.99 23.22 10.40
CA THR A 111 -4.16 23.49 9.56
C THR A 111 -4.48 24.98 9.60
N ILE A 112 -4.62 25.58 8.41
CA ILE A 112 -4.96 26.99 8.24
C ILE A 112 -6.20 27.13 7.37
N SER A 113 -6.96 28.22 7.57
CA SER A 113 -8.02 28.64 6.67
C SER A 113 -7.76 30.08 6.25
N THR A 114 -7.85 30.36 4.95
CA THR A 114 -7.56 31.66 4.37
C THR A 114 -8.37 31.90 3.10
N ASP A 115 -8.15 33.04 2.43
CA ASP A 115 -8.64 33.28 1.07
C ASP A 115 -7.55 33.16 0.01
N VAL A 116 -7.97 32.98 -1.23
CA VAL A 116 -7.09 32.83 -2.40
C VAL A 116 -6.13 34.00 -2.56
N LYS A 117 -6.57 35.24 -2.30
CA LYS A 117 -5.67 36.40 -2.36
C LYS A 117 -4.48 36.22 -1.44
N THR A 118 -4.76 35.84 -0.20
CA THR A 118 -3.75 35.67 0.82
C THR A 118 -2.90 34.43 0.54
N ALA A 119 -3.51 33.31 0.13
CA ALA A 119 -2.79 32.09 -0.21
C ALA A 119 -1.83 32.27 -1.38
N ASN A 120 -2.24 32.94 -2.47
CA ASN A 120 -1.37 33.25 -3.61
C ASN A 120 -0.16 34.09 -3.19
N ALA A 121 -0.37 35.10 -2.34
CA ALA A 121 0.71 35.95 -1.84
C ALA A 121 1.63 35.26 -0.82
N MET A 122 1.09 34.33 -0.05
CA MET A 122 1.83 33.54 0.95
C MET A 122 2.70 32.48 0.29
N LEU A 123 2.18 31.84 -0.76
CA LEU A 123 2.78 30.66 -1.37
C LEU A 123 3.41 30.92 -2.74
N ASP A 124 3.52 32.17 -3.17
CA ASP A 124 3.95 32.54 -4.54
C ASP A 124 3.28 31.64 -5.61
N ALA A 125 1.95 31.55 -5.53
CA ALA A 125 1.14 30.59 -6.25
C ALA A 125 0.02 31.26 -7.04
N GLU A 126 -0.58 30.52 -7.97
CA GLU A 126 -1.78 30.94 -8.69
C GLU A 126 -2.87 29.88 -8.54
N PHE A 127 -3.78 30.07 -7.59
CA PHE A 127 -4.94 29.20 -7.42
C PHE A 127 -6.02 29.48 -8.47
N GLY A 128 -6.61 28.40 -8.99
CA GLY A 128 -7.76 28.41 -9.90
C GLY A 128 -8.77 27.32 -9.53
N TRP A 129 -10.01 27.49 -9.99
CA TRP A 129 -11.00 26.42 -9.92
C TRP A 129 -10.83 25.50 -11.10
N TYR A 130 -10.68 24.23 -10.79
CA TYR A 130 -10.57 23.18 -11.78
C TYR A 130 -11.73 22.23 -11.63
N GLU A 131 -12.19 21.74 -12.76
CA GLU A 131 -13.25 20.74 -12.85
C GLU A 131 -12.68 19.48 -13.47
N TYR A 132 -13.10 18.34 -12.94
CA TYR A 132 -12.81 17.05 -13.52
C TYR A 132 -13.94 16.65 -14.47
N GLU A 133 -13.59 16.20 -15.67
CA GLU A 133 -14.53 15.88 -16.75
C GLU A 133 -15.60 14.84 -16.37
N LYS A 134 -15.32 13.96 -15.38
CA LYS A 134 -16.27 12.93 -14.90
C LYS A 134 -17.07 13.35 -13.66
N GLY A 135 -16.96 14.60 -13.20
CA GLY A 135 -17.70 15.12 -12.05
C GLY A 135 -16.87 15.22 -10.76
N GLY A 136 -17.53 15.38 -9.61
CA GLY A 136 -16.85 15.55 -8.31
C GLY A 136 -16.73 16.99 -7.80
N GLY A 137 -17.31 17.93 -8.54
CA GLY A 137 -17.37 19.35 -8.21
C GLY A 137 -16.05 20.10 -8.44
N LEU A 138 -16.14 21.43 -8.39
CA LEU A 138 -14.98 22.31 -8.55
C LEU A 138 -13.99 22.11 -7.39
N LYS A 139 -12.70 22.01 -7.73
CA LYS A 139 -11.59 21.96 -6.77
C LYS A 139 -10.66 23.14 -6.98
N LEU A 140 -10.32 23.81 -5.89
CA LEU A 140 -9.39 24.93 -5.89
C LEU A 140 -7.96 24.39 -5.79
N ARG A 141 -7.15 24.61 -6.83
CA ARG A 141 -5.77 24.06 -6.95
C ARG A 141 -4.84 25.06 -7.59
N THR A 142 -3.53 24.78 -7.57
CA THR A 142 -2.50 25.53 -8.28
C THR A 142 -1.54 24.57 -8.97
N LEU A 143 -0.80 25.02 -9.98
CA LEU A 143 0.20 24.18 -10.65
C LEU A 143 1.57 24.25 -10.00
N SER A 144 1.84 25.26 -9.18
CA SER A 144 3.10 25.39 -8.45
C SER A 144 2.90 26.22 -7.21
N TYR A 145 3.72 25.97 -6.20
CA TYR A 145 3.82 26.86 -5.06
C TYR A 145 5.24 26.87 -4.49
N GLY A 146 5.59 27.98 -3.87
CA GLY A 146 6.83 28.17 -3.13
C GLY A 146 6.60 28.71 -1.73
N VAL A 147 7.68 28.71 -0.96
CA VAL A 147 7.74 29.36 0.35
C VAL A 147 9.07 30.10 0.47
N PRO A 148 9.19 31.09 1.35
CA PRO A 148 10.48 31.69 1.68
C PRO A 148 11.55 30.64 2.02
N ASP A 149 12.81 30.87 1.63
CA ASP A 149 13.94 29.95 1.91
C ASP A 149 14.07 29.58 3.40
N ASP A 150 13.81 30.56 4.27
CA ASP A 150 13.84 30.36 5.70
C ASP A 150 12.71 29.47 6.21
N ILE A 151 11.57 29.43 5.53
CA ILE A 151 10.43 28.57 5.83
C ILE A 151 10.56 27.19 5.19
N ALA A 152 11.16 27.09 4.00
CA ALA A 152 11.40 25.82 3.30
C ALA A 152 12.20 24.81 4.15
N ARG A 153 13.02 25.29 5.10
CA ARG A 153 13.76 24.39 6.01
C ARG A 153 12.87 23.74 7.08
N HIS A 154 11.68 24.29 7.34
CA HIS A 154 10.77 23.87 8.41
C HIS A 154 9.55 23.10 7.89
N VAL A 155 9.25 23.18 6.59
CA VAL A 155 8.08 22.58 5.96
C VAL A 155 8.50 21.46 5.02
N ASP A 156 7.81 20.32 5.10
CA ASP A 156 7.94 19.22 4.14
C ASP A 156 6.99 19.43 2.95
N LEU A 157 5.73 19.81 3.20
CA LEU A 157 4.72 19.98 2.15
C LEU A 157 3.55 20.86 2.59
N ILE A 158 2.84 21.44 1.63
CA ILE A 158 1.59 22.19 1.86
C ILE A 158 0.52 21.67 0.90
N GLN A 159 -0.64 21.25 1.43
CA GLN A 159 -1.73 20.67 0.64
C GLN A 159 -3.11 21.17 1.11
N PRO A 160 -4.15 21.16 0.25
CA PRO A 160 -4.10 20.83 -1.17
C PRO A 160 -3.63 22.02 -2.03
N THR A 161 -2.61 21.78 -2.86
CA THR A 161 -1.99 22.78 -3.75
C THR A 161 -1.92 22.24 -5.19
N THR A 162 -0.84 21.53 -5.52
CA THR A 162 -0.51 20.85 -6.79
C THR A 162 -1.26 19.53 -6.99
N ARG A 163 -2.09 19.15 -6.01
CA ARG A 163 -2.70 17.82 -5.96
C ARG A 163 -4.10 17.76 -6.59
N PHE A 164 -4.18 17.42 -7.86
CA PHE A 164 -5.44 17.21 -8.58
C PHE A 164 -5.93 15.78 -8.40
N GLY A 165 -6.55 15.49 -7.24
CA GLY A 165 -7.10 14.17 -6.95
C GLY A 165 -8.29 13.89 -7.85
N GLN A 166 -8.24 12.87 -8.71
CA GLN A 166 -9.37 12.50 -9.56
C GLN A 166 -10.51 11.86 -8.80
N LEU A 167 -11.73 12.06 -9.31
CA LEU A 167 -12.93 11.29 -8.98
C LEU A 167 -13.38 10.60 -10.26
N GLY A 168 -12.83 9.43 -10.52
CA GLY A 168 -13.10 8.70 -11.75
C GLY A 168 -12.51 7.32 -11.66
N SER A 169 -13.37 6.33 -11.82
CA SER A 169 -12.98 4.92 -11.78
C SER A 169 -11.75 4.68 -12.63
N LYS A 170 -10.75 4.11 -11.97
CA LYS A 170 -9.51 3.70 -12.58
C LYS A 170 -9.24 2.31 -12.10
N ARG A 171 -8.98 1.45 -13.07
CA ARG A 171 -8.71 0.05 -12.83
C ARG A 171 -7.39 -0.08 -12.10
N SER A 172 -7.36 -0.90 -11.04
CA SER A 172 -6.12 -1.52 -10.60
C SER A 172 -5.50 -2.23 -11.82
N THR A 173 -4.37 -1.74 -12.33
CA THR A 173 -3.70 -2.33 -13.50
C THR A 173 -3.07 -3.68 -13.20
N ILE A 174 -3.26 -4.17 -11.98
CA ILE A 174 -2.49 -5.24 -11.37
C ILE A 174 -3.12 -6.59 -11.77
N PHE A 175 -4.44 -6.77 -11.70
CA PHE A 175 -5.01 -8.11 -11.85
C PHE A 175 -5.96 -8.33 -13.06
N GLU A 176 -6.14 -9.61 -13.39
CA GLU A 176 -7.00 -10.10 -14.48
C GLU A 176 -8.31 -10.67 -13.92
N LEU A 177 -9.46 -10.09 -14.32
CA LEU A 177 -10.80 -10.59 -14.02
C LEU A 177 -11.39 -11.32 -15.22
N VAL A 178 -11.72 -12.59 -15.02
CA VAL A 178 -12.39 -13.45 -16.00
C VAL A 178 -13.74 -13.86 -15.43
N ILE A 179 -14.83 -13.51 -16.10
CA ILE A 179 -16.15 -14.03 -15.71
C ILE A 179 -16.23 -15.50 -16.11
N LEU A 180 -16.69 -16.35 -15.18
CA LEU A 180 -16.78 -17.79 -15.40
C LEU A 180 -18.15 -18.23 -15.92
N ASP A 181 -19.17 -17.41 -15.72
CA ASP A 181 -20.56 -17.74 -16.06
C ASP A 181 -20.93 -17.06 -17.38
N ASP A 182 -20.64 -17.73 -18.50
CA ASP A 182 -21.30 -17.47 -19.78
C ASP A 182 -22.59 -18.31 -19.80
N ASP A 183 -23.74 -17.62 -19.76
CA ASP A 183 -25.11 -18.11 -19.92
C ASP A 183 -25.99 -18.21 -18.65
N GLU A 184 -27.20 -17.68 -18.82
CA GLU A 184 -28.31 -17.62 -17.87
C GLU A 184 -28.79 -19.04 -17.52
N GLU A 185 -28.39 -19.62 -16.38
CA GLU A 185 -29.23 -20.57 -15.62
C GLU A 185 -28.62 -20.83 -14.23
N GLU A 186 -29.45 -20.67 -13.18
CA GLU A 186 -29.13 -20.98 -11.79
C GLU A 186 -29.04 -22.50 -11.55
N GLU A 187 -28.10 -23.20 -12.21
CA GLU A 187 -27.75 -24.58 -11.84
C GLU A 187 -26.49 -24.58 -10.95
N GLU A 188 -26.40 -25.56 -10.04
CA GLU A 188 -25.26 -25.69 -9.12
C GLU A 188 -23.99 -25.96 -9.95
N ASP A 189 -23.13 -24.95 -10.05
CA ASP A 189 -21.95 -24.94 -10.90
C ASP A 189 -21.11 -26.21 -10.78
N ASP A 190 -20.97 -26.96 -11.87
CA ASP A 190 -20.28 -28.27 -11.91
C ASP A 190 -18.86 -28.20 -11.32
N ASP A 191 -18.16 -27.07 -11.50
CA ASP A 191 -16.83 -26.82 -10.93
C ASP A 191 -16.87 -26.63 -9.41
N VAL A 192 -17.87 -25.92 -8.87
CA VAL A 192 -18.06 -25.77 -7.42
C VAL A 192 -18.50 -27.09 -6.80
N ALA A 193 -19.34 -27.87 -7.48
CA ALA A 193 -19.71 -29.22 -7.06
C ALA A 193 -18.51 -30.18 -7.06
N ALA A 194 -17.64 -30.12 -8.07
CA ALA A 194 -16.40 -30.89 -8.14
C ALA A 194 -15.41 -30.47 -7.03
N ILE A 195 -15.32 -29.17 -6.72
CA ILE A 195 -14.50 -28.66 -5.61
C ILE A 195 -15.09 -29.09 -4.26
N LYS A 196 -16.39 -28.93 -4.01
CA LYS A 196 -17.07 -29.44 -2.80
C LYS A 196 -16.81 -30.94 -2.62
N THR A 197 -16.85 -31.72 -3.71
CA THR A 197 -16.60 -33.17 -3.69
C THR A 197 -15.14 -33.52 -3.37
N SER A 198 -14.16 -32.79 -3.94
CA SER A 198 -12.73 -33.00 -3.67
C SER A 198 -12.30 -32.53 -2.27
N VAL A 199 -12.87 -31.43 -1.79
CA VAL A 199 -12.69 -30.91 -0.43
C VAL A 199 -13.26 -31.87 0.61
N ALA A 200 -14.41 -32.49 0.33
CA ALA A 200 -15.00 -33.50 1.19
C ALA A 200 -14.20 -34.83 1.25
N ALA A 201 -13.28 -35.06 0.30
CA ALA A 201 -12.52 -36.31 0.21
C ALA A 201 -11.30 -36.36 1.14
N SER A 202 -10.48 -35.29 1.22
CA SER A 202 -9.39 -35.13 2.20
C SER A 202 -8.70 -33.76 2.08
N PRO A 203 -7.98 -33.27 3.11
CA PRO A 203 -7.17 -32.05 3.03
C PRO A 203 -6.11 -32.08 1.91
N ALA A 204 -5.50 -33.25 1.66
CA ALA A 204 -4.53 -33.42 0.57
C ALA A 204 -5.18 -33.30 -0.82
N ALA A 205 -6.42 -33.79 -0.98
CA ALA A 205 -7.18 -33.64 -2.23
C ALA A 205 -7.65 -32.19 -2.43
N ALA A 206 -8.02 -31.49 -1.35
CA ALA A 206 -8.35 -30.07 -1.37
C ALA A 206 -7.14 -29.22 -1.80
N ALA A 207 -5.95 -29.46 -1.25
CA ALA A 207 -4.73 -28.76 -1.66
C ALA A 207 -4.39 -28.99 -3.14
N VAL A 208 -4.58 -30.22 -3.65
CA VAL A 208 -4.39 -30.51 -5.08
C VAL A 208 -5.37 -29.72 -5.96
N ALA A 209 -6.59 -29.46 -5.49
CA ALA A 209 -7.58 -28.65 -6.22
C ALA A 209 -7.14 -27.18 -6.42
N CYS A 210 -6.27 -26.63 -5.56
CA CYS A 210 -5.67 -25.31 -5.77
C CYS A 210 -4.80 -25.21 -7.04
N THR A 211 -4.51 -26.32 -7.74
CA THR A 211 -3.70 -26.29 -8.97
C THR A 211 -4.39 -25.57 -10.11
N THR A 212 -5.73 -25.63 -10.18
CA THR A 212 -6.51 -25.05 -11.28
C THR A 212 -7.37 -23.89 -10.83
N THR A 213 -7.86 -23.95 -9.59
CA THR A 213 -8.84 -23.02 -9.05
C THR A 213 -8.62 -22.86 -7.55
N VAL A 214 -8.41 -21.63 -7.09
CA VAL A 214 -8.22 -21.34 -5.67
C VAL A 214 -9.57 -21.01 -5.04
N THR A 215 -9.90 -21.74 -3.98
CA THR A 215 -11.08 -21.53 -3.13
C THR A 215 -10.66 -21.46 -1.66
N PRO A 216 -11.53 -20.98 -0.75
CA PRO A 216 -11.20 -20.89 0.67
C PRO A 216 -10.67 -22.19 1.29
N GLN A 217 -11.33 -23.32 1.01
CA GLN A 217 -10.97 -24.60 1.62
C GLN A 217 -9.65 -25.15 1.07
N CYS A 218 -9.43 -24.99 -0.23
CA CYS A 218 -8.18 -25.38 -0.85
C CYS A 218 -7.02 -24.54 -0.25
N LEU A 219 -7.21 -23.23 -0.09
CA LEU A 219 -6.20 -22.32 0.42
C LEU A 219 -5.83 -22.60 1.87
N LYS A 220 -6.84 -22.83 2.73
CA LYS A 220 -6.63 -23.29 4.12
C LYS A 220 -5.84 -24.60 4.16
N ALA A 221 -6.18 -25.56 3.30
CA ALA A 221 -5.48 -26.84 3.23
C ALA A 221 -4.02 -26.69 2.74
N GLN A 222 -3.79 -25.91 1.69
CA GLN A 222 -2.46 -25.62 1.13
C GLN A 222 -1.52 -25.05 2.19
N TYR A 223 -2.03 -24.13 3.02
CA TYR A 223 -1.24 -23.45 4.05
C TYR A 223 -1.35 -24.06 5.45
N ASN A 224 -2.00 -25.22 5.57
CA ASN A 224 -2.16 -25.95 6.82
C ASN A 224 -2.84 -25.12 7.93
N ILE A 225 -3.90 -24.39 7.57
CA ILE A 225 -4.66 -23.52 8.47
C ILE A 225 -5.82 -24.32 9.07
N GLY A 226 -5.68 -24.67 10.36
CA GLY A 226 -6.71 -25.33 11.18
C GLY A 226 -7.08 -24.54 12.45
N TYR A 227 -6.47 -23.38 12.66
CA TYR A 227 -6.71 -22.56 13.85
C TYR A 227 -8.02 -21.76 13.75
N THR A 228 -8.83 -21.84 14.81
CA THR A 228 -10.03 -21.02 14.97
C THR A 228 -9.76 -19.92 16.00
N PRO A 229 -9.76 -18.63 15.60
CA PRO A 229 -9.43 -17.53 16.50
C PRO A 229 -10.60 -17.11 17.39
N GLU A 230 -10.30 -16.52 18.55
CA GLU A 230 -11.27 -15.69 19.27
C GLU A 230 -11.47 -14.36 18.52
N THR A 231 -12.68 -13.80 18.58
CA THR A 231 -13.05 -12.58 17.86
C THR A 231 -12.72 -11.28 18.61
N GLU A 232 -12.54 -11.35 19.94
CA GLU A 232 -12.52 -10.15 20.77
C GLU A 232 -11.23 -9.34 20.58
N GLY A 233 -11.37 -8.10 20.11
CA GLY A 233 -10.32 -7.09 19.95
C GLY A 233 -9.11 -7.53 19.12
N ASN A 234 -9.38 -8.34 18.09
CA ASN A 234 -8.54 -8.46 16.91
C ASN A 234 -9.33 -7.87 15.74
N LEU A 235 -8.70 -7.05 14.92
CA LEU A 235 -9.31 -6.40 13.76
C LEU A 235 -8.36 -6.51 12.58
N ILE A 236 -8.84 -7.05 11.48
CA ILE A 236 -8.16 -6.99 10.19
C ILE A 236 -8.85 -5.94 9.32
N ALA A 237 -8.06 -5.16 8.59
CA ALA A 237 -8.56 -4.18 7.66
C ALA A 237 -7.94 -4.37 6.26
N PHE A 238 -8.67 -3.93 5.25
CA PHE A 238 -8.15 -3.74 3.90
C PHE A 238 -8.45 -2.31 3.44
N ALA A 239 -7.63 -1.77 2.54
CA ALA A 239 -7.83 -0.43 1.99
C ALA A 239 -8.30 -0.49 0.55
N SER A 240 -9.34 0.29 0.24
CA SER A 240 -9.90 0.42 -1.09
C SER A 240 -9.71 1.83 -1.62
N TYR A 241 -9.30 1.91 -2.87
CA TYR A 241 -9.05 3.15 -3.59
C TYR A 241 -9.77 3.13 -4.94
N LEU A 242 -9.60 4.18 -5.73
CA LEU A 242 -10.06 4.25 -7.13
C LEU A 242 -11.56 4.08 -7.35
N GLU A 243 -12.36 4.36 -6.32
CA GLU A 243 -13.82 4.20 -6.31
C GLU A 243 -14.31 2.76 -6.55
N GLU A 244 -13.50 1.79 -6.14
CA GLU A 244 -13.90 0.39 -5.98
C GLU A 244 -14.39 0.15 -4.56
N TYR A 245 -15.52 -0.56 -4.41
CA TYR A 245 -16.16 -0.80 -3.12
C TYR A 245 -16.50 -2.27 -3.00
N ALA A 246 -16.16 -2.85 -1.84
CA ALA A 246 -16.55 -4.22 -1.55
C ALA A 246 -18.07 -4.30 -1.37
N ARG A 247 -18.71 -5.39 -1.81
CA ARG A 247 -20.17 -5.47 -1.88
C ARG A 247 -20.74 -6.47 -0.90
N TYR A 248 -21.71 -6.01 -0.11
CA TYR A 248 -22.41 -6.86 0.87
C TYR A 248 -23.10 -8.05 0.20
N ALA A 249 -23.78 -7.82 -0.93
CA ALA A 249 -24.50 -8.87 -1.65
C ALA A 249 -23.56 -9.93 -2.25
N ASP A 250 -22.37 -9.52 -2.71
CA ASP A 250 -21.38 -10.45 -3.24
C ASP A 250 -20.71 -11.24 -2.11
N LEU A 251 -20.47 -10.63 -0.95
CA LEU A 251 -19.99 -11.34 0.22
C LEU A 251 -21.00 -12.40 0.70
N GLU A 252 -22.29 -12.06 0.73
CA GLU A 252 -23.35 -13.02 1.09
C GLU A 252 -23.38 -14.21 0.12
N ARG A 253 -23.25 -13.96 -1.19
CA ARG A 253 -23.13 -15.03 -2.19
C ARG A 253 -21.87 -15.87 -2.01
N PHE A 254 -20.72 -15.22 -1.82
CA PHE A 254 -19.44 -15.89 -1.59
C PHE A 254 -19.49 -16.79 -0.36
N THR A 255 -19.98 -16.28 0.78
CA THR A 255 -20.11 -17.08 2.01
C THR A 255 -21.13 -18.20 1.84
N GLY A 256 -22.28 -17.94 1.21
CA GLY A 256 -23.29 -18.97 0.95
C GLY A 256 -22.80 -20.13 0.08
N GLN A 257 -21.91 -19.87 -0.89
CA GLN A 257 -21.48 -20.87 -1.87
C GLN A 257 -20.11 -21.49 -1.56
N LEU A 258 -19.17 -20.69 -1.07
CA LEU A 258 -17.74 -21.04 -0.95
C LEU A 258 -17.21 -20.97 0.48
N LEU A 259 -17.96 -20.43 1.45
CA LEU A 259 -17.53 -20.38 2.85
C LEU A 259 -18.73 -20.46 3.83
N PRO A 260 -19.51 -21.56 3.82
CA PRO A 260 -20.78 -21.62 4.57
C PRO A 260 -20.60 -21.46 6.08
N GLU A 261 -19.44 -21.81 6.63
CA GLU A 261 -19.16 -21.65 8.05
C GLU A 261 -19.02 -20.18 8.49
N ALA A 262 -18.80 -19.25 7.53
CA ALA A 262 -18.78 -17.81 7.77
C ALA A 262 -20.10 -17.13 7.36
N ALA A 263 -21.15 -17.90 7.07
CA ALA A 263 -22.45 -17.35 6.69
C ALA A 263 -22.98 -16.40 7.77
N GLY A 264 -23.38 -15.20 7.34
CA GLY A 264 -23.86 -14.13 8.23
C GLY A 264 -22.77 -13.25 8.82
N GLN A 265 -21.48 -13.57 8.63
CA GLN A 265 -20.40 -12.63 8.93
C GLN A 265 -20.39 -11.51 7.90
N ASN A 266 -20.12 -10.29 8.37
CA ASN A 266 -20.11 -9.09 7.55
C ASN A 266 -18.91 -8.19 7.88
N PHE A 267 -18.72 -7.11 7.12
CA PHE A 267 -17.66 -6.13 7.28
C PHE A 267 -18.25 -4.74 7.57
N SER A 268 -17.41 -3.85 8.11
CA SER A 268 -17.72 -2.43 8.30
C SER A 268 -16.94 -1.58 7.31
N VAL A 269 -17.39 -0.35 7.05
CA VAL A 269 -16.71 0.59 6.14
C VAL A 269 -16.45 1.92 6.84
N THR A 270 -15.22 2.41 6.72
CA THR A 270 -14.82 3.76 7.09
C THR A 270 -14.42 4.54 5.84
N THR A 271 -15.06 5.68 5.62
CA THR A 271 -14.74 6.55 4.48
C THR A 271 -13.73 7.63 4.87
N ILE A 272 -12.72 7.82 4.02
CA ILE A 272 -11.63 8.78 4.22
C ILE A 272 -11.56 9.69 3.00
N ASN A 273 -11.33 11.00 3.22
CA ASN A 273 -11.13 11.98 2.15
C ASN A 273 -12.25 12.01 1.07
N GLY A 274 -13.50 11.83 1.50
CA GLY A 274 -14.64 11.78 0.58
C GLY A 274 -14.76 10.47 -0.20
N GLY A 275 -14.11 9.39 0.25
CA GLY A 275 -14.41 8.04 -0.20
C GLY A 275 -15.90 7.69 0.00
N LEU A 276 -16.40 6.76 -0.80
CA LEU A 276 -17.80 6.36 -0.79
C LEU A 276 -17.92 4.87 -0.43
N ASN A 277 -19.15 4.40 -0.34
CA ASN A 277 -19.49 2.99 -0.22
C ASN A 277 -20.69 2.71 -1.12
N ASP A 278 -20.51 2.89 -2.42
CA ASP A 278 -21.61 2.78 -3.40
C ASP A 278 -21.81 1.33 -3.81
N GLN A 279 -22.71 0.66 -3.10
CA GLN A 279 -23.07 -0.75 -3.30
C GLN A 279 -23.69 -1.04 -4.67
N GLU A 280 -24.24 -0.02 -5.34
CA GLU A 280 -24.93 -0.14 -6.63
C GLU A 280 -24.08 0.42 -7.78
N SER A 281 -22.81 0.75 -7.51
CA SER A 281 -21.90 1.31 -8.50
C SER A 281 -21.82 0.40 -9.73
N SER A 282 -21.91 0.97 -10.93
CA SER A 282 -21.62 0.25 -12.16
C SER A 282 -20.12 0.12 -12.44
N GLN A 283 -19.27 0.84 -11.68
CA GLN A 283 -17.82 0.80 -11.80
C GLN A 283 -17.24 -0.52 -11.29
N GLU A 284 -15.95 -0.73 -11.55
CA GLU A 284 -15.23 -1.93 -11.10
C GLU A 284 -15.30 -2.08 -9.57
N SER A 285 -15.36 -3.32 -9.11
CA SER A 285 -15.37 -3.71 -7.69
C SER A 285 -14.61 -5.00 -7.44
N GLY A 286 -13.97 -5.57 -8.47
CA GLY A 286 -13.33 -6.87 -8.40
C GLY A 286 -12.20 -6.89 -7.38
N GLU A 287 -11.41 -5.81 -7.28
CA GLU A 287 -10.30 -5.70 -6.32
C GLU A 287 -10.84 -5.68 -4.88
N ALA A 288 -11.76 -4.76 -4.60
CA ALA A 288 -12.34 -4.63 -3.27
C ALA A 288 -13.11 -5.89 -2.83
N ASN A 289 -13.80 -6.56 -3.77
CA ASN A 289 -14.45 -7.84 -3.51
C ASN A 289 -13.44 -8.97 -3.27
N LEU A 290 -12.35 -9.06 -4.05
CA LEU A 290 -11.28 -10.03 -3.84
C LEU A 290 -10.66 -9.89 -2.46
N ASP A 291 -10.26 -8.67 -2.11
CA ASP A 291 -9.65 -8.32 -0.83
C ASP A 291 -10.55 -8.74 0.32
N LEU A 292 -11.82 -8.31 0.31
CA LEU A 292 -12.80 -8.67 1.34
C LEU A 292 -12.99 -10.19 1.43
N GLN A 293 -13.26 -10.86 0.31
CA GLN A 293 -13.64 -12.27 0.29
C GLN A 293 -12.51 -13.16 0.77
N TYR A 294 -11.26 -12.84 0.44
CA TYR A 294 -10.11 -13.66 0.85
C TYR A 294 -9.49 -13.25 2.18
N VAL A 295 -9.63 -12.00 2.63
CA VAL A 295 -9.43 -11.66 4.05
C VAL A 295 -10.39 -12.50 4.90
N LEU A 296 -11.69 -12.54 4.55
CA LEU A 296 -12.68 -13.33 5.27
C LEU A 296 -12.39 -14.83 5.19
N ALA A 297 -12.12 -15.35 3.99
CA ALA A 297 -11.84 -16.76 3.76
C ALA A 297 -10.78 -17.32 4.69
N VAL A 298 -9.70 -16.56 4.88
CA VAL A 298 -8.57 -17.01 5.70
C VAL A 298 -8.75 -16.70 7.18
N SER A 299 -9.30 -15.54 7.55
CA SER A 299 -9.25 -15.02 8.93
C SER A 299 -10.54 -15.12 9.74
N GLN A 300 -11.64 -15.63 9.17
CA GLN A 300 -12.90 -15.77 9.90
C GLN A 300 -12.73 -16.55 11.23
N PRO A 301 -13.43 -16.17 12.32
CA PRO A 301 -14.46 -15.13 12.40
C PRO A 301 -13.97 -13.71 12.81
N ILE A 302 -12.71 -13.34 12.57
CA ILE A 302 -12.16 -12.02 12.97
C ILE A 302 -12.95 -10.88 12.28
N PRO A 303 -13.35 -9.80 13.01
CA PRO A 303 -13.97 -8.61 12.43
C PRO A 303 -13.15 -7.98 11.30
N ILE A 304 -13.84 -7.51 10.25
CA ILE A 304 -13.22 -6.93 9.04
C ILE A 304 -13.68 -5.48 8.86
N LEU A 305 -12.72 -4.60 8.54
CA LEU A 305 -12.96 -3.20 8.22
C LEU A 305 -12.39 -2.84 6.84
N GLU A 306 -13.21 -2.25 5.97
CA GLU A 306 -12.78 -1.59 4.75
C GLU A 306 -12.47 -0.12 5.05
N TYR A 307 -11.31 0.36 4.62
CA TYR A 307 -11.01 1.79 4.53
C TYR A 307 -11.15 2.27 3.08
N SER A 308 -12.27 2.89 2.76
CA SER A 308 -12.52 3.47 1.44
C SER A 308 -11.98 4.91 1.39
N THR A 309 -10.90 5.13 0.64
CA THR A 309 -10.23 6.43 0.58
C THR A 309 -10.39 7.09 -0.79
N GLY A 310 -11.02 8.26 -0.79
CA GLY A 310 -11.19 9.08 -1.99
C GLY A 310 -9.94 9.86 -2.40
N GLY A 311 -9.86 10.20 -3.69
CA GLY A 311 -8.81 11.06 -4.25
C GLY A 311 -7.68 10.30 -4.95
N ARG A 312 -6.64 11.02 -5.37
CA ARG A 312 -5.44 10.46 -6.03
C ARG A 312 -4.18 11.12 -5.50
N GLY A 313 -3.09 10.35 -5.41
CA GLY A 313 -1.74 10.79 -5.09
C GLY A 313 -1.05 11.54 -6.25
N PRO A 314 0.14 12.11 -6.00
CA PRO A 314 0.92 12.80 -7.02
C PRO A 314 1.55 11.81 -8.02
N LEU A 315 1.67 12.22 -9.29
CA LEU A 315 2.19 11.39 -10.39
C LEU A 315 3.35 12.09 -11.11
N ILE A 316 4.45 11.38 -11.30
CA ILE A 316 5.46 11.62 -12.34
C ILE A 316 5.13 10.70 -13.53
N PRO A 317 4.78 11.24 -14.71
CA PRO A 317 4.40 10.40 -15.84
C PRO A 317 5.50 9.42 -16.27
N THR A 318 5.12 8.19 -16.53
CA THR A 318 5.94 7.13 -17.12
C THR A 318 5.32 6.68 -18.44
N LEU A 319 5.92 5.67 -19.08
CA LEU A 319 5.29 5.03 -20.25
C LEU A 319 4.07 4.18 -19.88
N ASN A 320 3.99 3.62 -18.66
CA ASN A 320 2.84 2.81 -18.23
C ASN A 320 1.77 3.64 -17.49
N ASN A 321 2.17 4.69 -16.76
CA ASN A 321 1.27 5.54 -16.01
C ASN A 321 1.36 6.99 -16.50
N ARG A 322 0.27 7.49 -17.08
CA ARG A 322 0.20 8.84 -17.64
C ARG A 322 -0.93 9.59 -17.01
N PHE A 323 -0.86 10.92 -17.12
CA PHE A 323 -1.96 11.75 -16.66
C PHE A 323 -3.30 11.33 -17.31
N PRO A 324 -4.38 11.41 -16.52
CA PRO A 324 -4.37 11.86 -15.13
C PRO A 324 -3.79 10.85 -14.13
N SER A 325 -3.46 11.27 -12.90
CA SER A 325 -2.91 10.38 -11.85
C SER A 325 -3.85 9.24 -11.48
N THR A 326 -3.37 7.99 -11.52
CA THR A 326 -4.04 6.82 -10.90
C THR A 326 -3.62 6.60 -9.45
N ASN A 327 -2.63 7.35 -9.00
CA ASN A 327 -1.90 7.07 -7.79
C ASN A 327 -2.78 7.09 -6.57
N GLU A 328 -2.53 6.20 -5.61
CA GLU A 328 -3.38 6.10 -4.44
C GLU A 328 -3.11 7.27 -3.47
N PRO A 329 -4.15 7.76 -2.78
CA PRO A 329 -4.05 8.83 -1.80
C PRO A 329 -3.48 8.36 -0.45
N TYR A 330 -2.31 7.70 -0.45
CA TYR A 330 -1.68 7.14 0.76
C TYR A 330 -1.49 8.17 1.88
N LEU A 331 -1.19 9.42 1.55
CA LEU A 331 -0.99 10.46 2.56
C LEU A 331 -2.26 10.70 3.40
N GLU A 332 -3.45 10.82 2.80
CA GLU A 332 -4.69 11.01 3.54
C GLU A 332 -5.07 9.76 4.33
N PHE A 333 -4.90 8.60 3.70
CA PHE A 333 -5.15 7.32 4.33
C PHE A 333 -4.33 7.15 5.62
N LEU A 334 -3.02 7.34 5.54
CA LEU A 334 -2.12 7.18 6.68
C LEU A 334 -2.25 8.30 7.71
N THR A 335 -2.48 9.54 7.27
CA THR A 335 -2.74 10.65 8.22
C THR A 335 -4.01 10.39 9.03
N TYR A 336 -5.06 9.83 8.40
CA TYR A 336 -6.29 9.45 9.11
C TYR A 336 -6.01 8.35 10.15
N LEU A 337 -5.33 7.27 9.76
CA LEU A 337 -5.00 6.15 10.64
C LEU A 337 -4.13 6.59 11.81
N LEU A 338 -3.05 7.34 11.56
CA LEU A 338 -2.15 7.82 12.60
C LEU A 338 -2.84 8.78 13.59
N GLY A 339 -3.93 9.42 13.18
CA GLY A 339 -4.78 10.24 14.06
C GLY A 339 -5.68 9.43 15.01
N GLN A 340 -5.99 8.17 14.68
CA GLN A 340 -6.89 7.34 15.49
C GLN A 340 -6.25 6.97 16.83
N ASP A 341 -7.09 6.70 17.85
CA ASP A 341 -6.64 6.11 19.12
C ASP A 341 -6.09 4.68 18.90
N ASP A 342 -5.20 4.21 19.78
CA ASP A 342 -4.53 2.90 19.63
C ASP A 342 -5.52 1.73 19.53
N THR A 343 -6.65 1.81 20.25
CA THR A 343 -7.69 0.76 20.25
C THR A 343 -8.55 0.74 18.99
N ALA A 344 -8.50 1.79 18.17
CA ALA A 344 -9.26 1.90 16.92
C ALA A 344 -8.45 1.44 15.70
N LEU A 345 -7.14 1.21 15.86
CA LEU A 345 -6.30 0.69 14.79
C LEU A 345 -6.53 -0.81 14.57
N PRO A 346 -6.50 -1.28 13.31
CA PRO A 346 -6.44 -2.71 13.04
C PRO A 346 -5.08 -3.27 13.45
N GLN A 347 -5.02 -4.54 13.83
CA GLN A 347 -3.75 -5.23 14.10
C GLN A 347 -3.09 -5.68 12.79
N THR A 348 -3.88 -5.88 11.74
CA THR A 348 -3.41 -6.28 10.40
C THR A 348 -4.10 -5.43 9.34
N LEU A 349 -3.33 -4.89 8.40
CA LEU A 349 -3.79 -4.05 7.30
C LEU A 349 -3.19 -4.57 5.99
N THR A 350 -4.04 -4.85 5.00
CA THR A 350 -3.62 -5.21 3.64
C THR A 350 -4.08 -4.19 2.62
N THR A 351 -3.38 -4.09 1.50
CA THR A 351 -3.78 -3.29 0.36
C THR A 351 -3.21 -3.88 -0.91
N SER A 352 -4.08 -4.00 -1.90
CA SER A 352 -3.80 -4.60 -3.20
C SER A 352 -3.53 -3.56 -4.28
N TYR A 353 -3.42 -2.29 -3.90
CA TYR A 353 -3.14 -1.17 -4.78
C TYR A 353 -1.69 -0.71 -4.66
N GLY A 354 -1.10 -0.32 -5.79
CA GLY A 354 0.31 0.04 -5.89
C GLY A 354 0.69 0.48 -7.30
N GLU A 355 1.91 0.98 -7.41
CA GLU A 355 2.34 1.77 -8.55
C GLU A 355 3.79 1.50 -8.94
N GLU A 356 4.22 1.99 -10.10
CA GLU A 356 5.66 2.08 -10.38
C GLU A 356 6.31 3.06 -9.40
N GLU A 357 7.42 2.66 -8.77
CA GLU A 357 8.12 3.51 -7.81
C GLU A 357 8.57 4.83 -8.46
N GLN A 358 9.06 4.79 -9.70
CA GLN A 358 9.42 5.99 -10.47
C GLN A 358 8.22 6.88 -10.87
N SER A 359 6.99 6.37 -10.78
CA SER A 359 5.78 7.17 -11.04
C SER A 359 5.37 8.01 -9.84
N VAL A 360 5.98 7.78 -8.68
CA VAL A 360 5.74 8.51 -7.44
C VAL A 360 6.91 9.47 -7.20
N PRO A 361 6.67 10.77 -6.95
CA PRO A 361 7.75 11.68 -6.56
C PRO A 361 8.51 11.16 -5.34
N GLU A 362 9.85 11.19 -5.42
CA GLU A 362 10.74 10.67 -4.36
C GLU A 362 10.39 11.25 -2.98
N GLU A 363 10.23 12.57 -2.87
CA GLU A 363 9.90 13.23 -1.59
C GLU A 363 8.56 12.72 -1.00
N TYR A 364 7.56 12.47 -1.86
CA TYR A 364 6.28 11.90 -1.43
C TYR A 364 6.44 10.43 -1.00
N ALA A 365 7.18 9.62 -1.79
CA ALA A 365 7.44 8.23 -1.48
C ALA A 365 8.17 8.07 -0.14
N LEU A 366 9.22 8.87 0.11
CA LEU A 366 9.96 8.89 1.37
C LEU A 366 9.08 9.29 2.55
N LYS A 367 8.23 10.32 2.38
CA LYS A 367 7.30 10.79 3.44
C LYS A 367 6.26 9.73 3.76
N VAL A 368 5.60 9.15 2.75
CA VAL A 368 4.59 8.10 2.93
C VAL A 368 5.22 6.85 3.54
N CYS A 369 6.44 6.48 3.12
CA CYS A 369 7.17 5.36 3.71
C CYS A 369 7.49 5.58 5.20
N ASN A 370 7.81 6.81 5.61
CA ASN A 370 7.93 7.15 7.02
C ASN A 370 6.59 7.02 7.78
N LEU A 371 5.46 7.37 7.17
CA LEU A 371 4.14 7.18 7.80
C LEU A 371 3.80 5.69 7.98
N PHE A 372 4.22 4.82 7.06
CA PHE A 372 4.12 3.36 7.26
C PHE A 372 4.99 2.89 8.44
N MET A 373 6.22 3.39 8.59
CA MET A 373 7.07 3.12 9.75
C MET A 373 6.36 3.49 11.06
N GLN A 374 5.76 4.68 11.11
CA GLN A 374 5.01 5.17 12.26
C GLN A 374 3.81 4.27 12.57
N LEU A 375 3.09 3.78 11.56
CA LEU A 375 1.95 2.88 11.76
C LEU A 375 2.42 1.51 12.28
N GLY A 376 3.52 0.98 11.74
CA GLY A 376 4.20 -0.22 12.23
C GLY A 376 4.68 -0.08 13.68
N ALA A 377 5.16 1.10 14.06
CA ALA A 377 5.56 1.43 15.44
C ALA A 377 4.43 1.27 16.45
N ARG A 378 3.19 1.53 16.01
CA ARG A 378 1.95 1.41 16.81
C ARG A 378 1.36 0.00 16.79
N GLY A 379 2.11 -0.98 16.30
CA GLY A 379 1.72 -2.40 16.38
C GLY A 379 0.82 -2.87 15.24
N VAL A 380 0.74 -2.14 14.13
CA VAL A 380 0.00 -2.56 12.93
C VAL A 380 0.93 -3.31 11.97
N SER A 381 0.52 -4.50 11.55
CA SER A 381 1.14 -5.21 10.44
C SER A 381 0.61 -4.70 9.12
N VAL A 382 1.45 -4.04 8.30
CA VAL A 382 1.04 -3.45 7.01
C VAL A 382 1.60 -4.27 5.85
N LEU A 383 0.70 -4.81 5.03
CA LEU A 383 1.02 -5.67 3.89
C LEU A 383 0.57 -5.02 2.57
N PHE A 384 1.38 -5.19 1.54
CA PHE A 384 1.12 -4.69 0.19
C PHE A 384 1.35 -5.79 -0.85
N SER A 385 0.48 -5.85 -1.85
CA SER A 385 0.77 -6.61 -3.07
C SER A 385 2.07 -6.11 -3.72
N SER A 386 2.92 -7.01 -4.20
CA SER A 386 4.17 -6.61 -4.84
C SER A 386 3.97 -6.07 -6.26
N GLY A 387 2.83 -6.37 -6.89
CA GLY A 387 2.47 -5.99 -8.25
C GLY A 387 2.55 -7.15 -9.24
N ASP A 388 2.08 -6.93 -10.47
CA ASP A 388 1.80 -8.00 -11.43
C ASP A 388 2.52 -7.83 -12.78
N SER A 389 3.71 -7.26 -12.77
CA SER A 389 4.52 -6.99 -13.95
C SER A 389 5.93 -7.58 -13.89
N GLY A 390 6.20 -8.53 -12.99
CA GLY A 390 7.52 -9.15 -12.87
C GLY A 390 8.63 -8.12 -12.61
N PRO A 391 9.73 -8.11 -13.38
CA PRO A 391 10.76 -7.06 -13.30
C PRO A 391 10.30 -5.65 -13.72
N GLY A 392 9.12 -5.50 -14.33
CA GLY A 392 8.52 -4.23 -14.76
C GLY A 392 7.70 -4.33 -16.03
N GLY A 393 6.91 -3.29 -16.32
CA GLY A 393 6.09 -3.17 -17.53
C GLY A 393 6.92 -2.76 -18.76
N ALA A 394 6.87 -1.48 -19.13
CA ALA A 394 7.68 -0.92 -20.23
C ALA A 394 9.20 -1.02 -20.00
N CYS A 395 9.64 -1.04 -18.74
CA CYS A 395 11.04 -1.06 -18.34
C CYS A 395 11.87 0.07 -18.96
N LYS A 396 11.32 1.28 -18.85
CA LYS A 396 11.95 2.53 -19.31
C LYS A 396 12.02 3.55 -18.19
N SER A 397 13.15 4.24 -18.13
CA SER A 397 13.34 5.39 -17.25
C SER A 397 12.38 6.50 -17.63
N ASN A 398 11.70 7.06 -16.65
CA ASN A 398 10.84 8.24 -16.82
C ASN A 398 11.63 9.54 -17.11
N VAL A 399 12.96 9.53 -16.95
CA VAL A 399 13.84 10.69 -17.21
C VAL A 399 13.95 10.98 -18.71
N ASP A 400 14.16 9.94 -19.52
CA ASP A 400 14.39 10.08 -20.96
C ASP A 400 13.45 9.22 -21.83
N ASN A 401 12.60 8.39 -21.21
CA ASN A 401 11.69 7.43 -21.85
C ASN A 401 12.37 6.45 -22.83
N THR A 402 13.69 6.30 -22.77
CA THR A 402 14.47 5.51 -23.73
C THR A 402 15.47 4.57 -23.07
N THR A 403 16.07 4.97 -21.94
CA THR A 403 16.99 4.14 -21.15
C THR A 403 16.22 2.98 -20.54
N THR A 404 16.75 1.76 -20.72
CA THR A 404 16.13 0.52 -20.22
C THR A 404 16.51 0.32 -18.77
N THR A 405 15.52 0.12 -17.90
CA THR A 405 15.68 -0.12 -16.46
C THR A 405 14.51 -0.91 -15.94
N PHE A 406 14.72 -1.74 -14.93
CA PHE A 406 13.65 -2.43 -14.20
C PHE A 406 12.85 -1.45 -13.36
N GLN A 407 11.61 -1.83 -13.07
CA GLN A 407 10.59 -0.95 -12.49
C GLN A 407 10.03 -1.62 -11.22
N PRO A 408 10.71 -1.48 -10.07
CA PRO A 408 10.12 -1.89 -8.80
C PRO A 408 8.86 -1.06 -8.52
N THR A 409 8.05 -1.55 -7.60
CA THR A 409 6.75 -0.97 -7.26
C THR A 409 6.78 -0.24 -5.91
N PHE A 410 5.88 0.72 -5.74
CA PHE A 410 5.61 1.43 -4.50
C PHE A 410 4.14 1.21 -4.12
N PRO A 411 3.79 1.00 -2.84
CA PRO A 411 4.65 1.00 -1.66
C PRO A 411 5.49 -0.25 -1.39
N ALA A 412 5.43 -1.32 -2.18
CA ALA A 412 6.19 -2.54 -1.91
C ALA A 412 7.71 -2.29 -1.70
N GLY A 413 8.31 -1.37 -2.46
CA GLY A 413 9.70 -0.92 -2.32
C GLY A 413 10.03 -0.23 -1.00
N CYS A 414 9.04 0.23 -0.23
CA CYS A 414 9.23 0.78 1.11
C CYS A 414 9.67 -0.33 2.09
N PRO A 415 10.73 -0.14 2.90
CA PRO A 415 11.18 -1.13 3.88
C PRO A 415 10.22 -1.30 5.07
N TRP A 416 9.25 -0.41 5.26
CA TRP A 416 8.35 -0.42 6.42
C TRP A 416 7.01 -1.12 6.18
N VAL A 417 6.88 -1.79 5.04
CA VAL A 417 5.74 -2.65 4.71
C VAL A 417 6.23 -4.06 4.37
N THR A 418 5.37 -5.04 4.51
CA THR A 418 5.60 -6.41 4.05
C THR A 418 5.10 -6.53 2.62
N ALA A 419 6.01 -6.68 1.67
CA ALA A 419 5.66 -6.90 0.26
C ALA A 419 5.30 -8.38 0.04
N VAL A 420 4.15 -8.63 -0.56
CA VAL A 420 3.61 -9.98 -0.80
C VAL A 420 3.58 -10.27 -2.29
N GLY A 421 4.43 -11.20 -2.73
CA GLY A 421 4.43 -11.74 -4.08
C GLY A 421 3.45 -12.89 -4.24
N ALA A 422 3.44 -13.46 -5.45
CA ALA A 422 2.50 -14.50 -5.82
C ALA A 422 3.15 -15.82 -6.25
N THR A 423 2.43 -16.90 -5.98
CA THR A 423 2.72 -18.27 -6.44
C THR A 423 1.52 -18.85 -7.20
N THR A 424 1.75 -20.00 -7.83
CA THR A 424 0.74 -20.81 -8.52
C THR A 424 1.03 -22.30 -8.37
N GLY A 425 -0.01 -23.12 -8.50
CA GLY A 425 0.07 -24.57 -8.33
C GLY A 425 0.24 -25.00 -6.88
N SER A 426 -0.01 -26.27 -6.57
CA SER A 426 0.10 -26.79 -5.19
C SER A 426 1.08 -27.94 -5.01
N ALA A 427 1.40 -28.69 -6.07
CA ALA A 427 2.25 -29.89 -5.99
C ALA A 427 3.14 -30.07 -7.24
N PRO A 428 4.24 -29.31 -7.40
CA PRO A 428 4.76 -28.30 -6.47
C PRO A 428 4.14 -26.92 -6.67
N GLU A 429 4.06 -26.15 -5.58
CA GLU A 429 3.88 -24.70 -5.63
C GLU A 429 5.14 -24.04 -6.24
N ARG A 430 4.94 -23.02 -7.09
CA ARG A 430 6.00 -22.36 -7.87
C ARG A 430 5.73 -20.87 -8.04
N GLY A 431 6.77 -20.08 -8.29
CA GLY A 431 6.63 -18.66 -8.63
C GLY A 431 5.79 -18.47 -9.90
N VAL A 432 4.90 -17.48 -9.87
CA VAL A 432 4.01 -17.15 -10.99
C VAL A 432 4.58 -16.01 -11.84
N SER A 433 4.28 -16.04 -13.14
CA SER A 433 4.92 -15.16 -14.14
C SER A 433 4.70 -13.67 -13.92
N PHE A 434 3.59 -13.28 -13.29
CA PHE A 434 3.29 -11.86 -13.07
C PHE A 434 3.89 -11.32 -11.77
N SER A 435 4.27 -12.16 -10.79
CA SER A 435 4.71 -11.71 -9.46
C SER A 435 5.83 -10.68 -9.56
N SER A 436 5.54 -9.42 -9.25
CA SER A 436 6.50 -8.35 -9.32
C SER A 436 7.55 -8.51 -8.24
N GLY A 437 8.78 -8.20 -8.62
CA GLY A 437 9.92 -8.23 -7.71
C GLY A 437 11.10 -7.47 -8.28
N GLY A 438 12.12 -7.27 -7.47
CA GLY A 438 13.28 -6.48 -7.83
C GLY A 438 13.83 -5.70 -6.64
N PHE A 439 14.37 -4.52 -6.90
CA PHE A 439 15.09 -3.73 -5.91
C PHE A 439 14.70 -2.27 -6.02
N SER A 440 14.34 -1.66 -4.89
CA SER A 440 13.90 -0.26 -4.82
C SER A 440 14.95 0.71 -5.39
N ILE A 441 14.48 1.74 -6.08
CA ILE A 441 15.27 2.87 -6.57
C ILE A 441 15.41 4.01 -5.54
N TYR A 442 14.57 4.04 -4.50
CA TYR A 442 14.59 5.08 -3.46
C TYR A 442 15.18 4.60 -2.13
N HIS A 443 14.94 3.34 -1.76
CA HIS A 443 15.29 2.82 -0.45
C HIS A 443 16.47 1.85 -0.51
N ALA A 444 17.48 2.11 0.30
CA ALA A 444 18.59 1.18 0.50
C ALA A 444 18.11 -0.13 1.15
N GLN A 445 18.89 -1.20 0.96
CA GLN A 445 18.63 -2.49 1.58
C GLN A 445 18.65 -2.35 3.13
N PRO A 446 17.58 -2.77 3.82
CA PRO A 446 17.50 -2.69 5.27
C PRO A 446 18.31 -3.81 5.95
N GLU A 447 18.75 -3.56 7.19
CA GLU A 447 19.62 -4.48 7.94
C GLU A 447 18.99 -5.87 8.16
N TRP A 448 17.69 -5.93 8.44
CA TRP A 448 16.97 -7.20 8.62
C TRP A 448 16.90 -8.05 7.34
N GLN A 449 17.18 -7.47 6.17
CA GLN A 449 17.27 -8.17 4.88
C GLN A 449 18.72 -8.54 4.50
N ALA A 450 19.72 -8.06 5.25
CA ALA A 450 21.14 -8.13 4.89
C ALA A 450 21.70 -9.55 4.72
N SER A 451 21.14 -10.53 5.43
CA SER A 451 21.57 -11.94 5.33
C SER A 451 20.95 -12.71 4.16
N ALA A 452 19.83 -12.22 3.61
CA ALA A 452 19.03 -12.97 2.65
C ALA A 452 19.38 -12.65 1.19
N VAL A 453 19.44 -11.35 0.85
CA VAL A 453 19.64 -10.87 -0.54
C VAL A 453 21.01 -11.20 -1.15
N PRO A 454 22.16 -11.16 -0.43
CA PRO A 454 23.47 -11.34 -1.08
C PRO A 454 23.64 -12.69 -1.79
N ALA A 455 22.99 -13.75 -1.29
CA ALA A 455 23.02 -15.06 -1.93
C ALA A 455 22.36 -15.01 -3.31
N TYR A 456 21.21 -14.35 -3.43
CA TYR A 456 20.52 -14.15 -4.70
C TYR A 456 21.37 -13.36 -5.70
N LEU A 457 21.88 -12.18 -5.28
CA LEU A 457 22.74 -11.33 -6.12
C LEU A 457 23.98 -12.08 -6.62
N SER A 458 24.58 -12.91 -5.77
CA SER A 458 25.71 -13.75 -6.15
C SER A 458 25.32 -14.82 -7.19
N SER A 459 24.10 -15.36 -7.11
CA SER A 459 23.61 -16.39 -8.03
C SER A 459 23.37 -15.87 -9.45
N ILE A 460 22.91 -14.61 -9.59
CA ILE A 460 22.66 -14.00 -10.89
C ILE A 460 23.92 -13.35 -11.49
N GLY A 461 24.93 -13.05 -10.68
CA GLY A 461 26.20 -12.48 -11.11
C GLY A 461 26.02 -11.15 -11.85
N SER A 462 26.53 -11.05 -13.08
CA SER A 462 26.40 -9.85 -13.92
C SER A 462 25.12 -9.83 -14.77
N THR A 463 24.21 -10.78 -14.57
CA THR A 463 22.93 -10.80 -15.28
C THR A 463 22.14 -9.54 -14.92
N TYR A 464 21.65 -8.83 -15.94
CA TYR A 464 20.97 -7.54 -15.79
C TYR A 464 21.81 -6.42 -15.16
N ALA A 465 23.15 -6.50 -15.24
CA ALA A 465 24.03 -5.44 -14.76
C ALA A 465 23.64 -4.08 -15.36
N GLY A 466 23.44 -3.09 -14.48
CA GLY A 466 23.04 -1.72 -14.86
C GLY A 466 21.54 -1.54 -15.14
N LEU A 467 20.72 -2.59 -15.04
CA LEU A 467 19.26 -2.48 -15.23
C LEU A 467 18.48 -2.35 -13.90
N PHE A 468 19.12 -2.55 -12.75
CA PHE A 468 18.48 -2.41 -11.43
C PHE A 468 19.48 -1.93 -10.37
N ASN A 469 18.96 -1.41 -9.25
CA ASN A 469 19.76 -0.98 -8.11
C ASN A 469 20.06 -2.15 -7.16
N ALA A 470 21.21 -2.81 -7.32
CA ALA A 470 21.59 -3.96 -6.47
C ALA A 470 21.82 -3.63 -4.98
N THR A 471 21.82 -2.33 -4.61
CA THR A 471 21.94 -1.90 -3.20
C THR A 471 20.60 -1.52 -2.57
N GLY A 472 19.51 -1.60 -3.34
CA GLY A 472 18.16 -1.25 -2.90
C GLY A 472 17.49 -2.33 -2.07
N ARG A 473 16.39 -1.96 -1.39
CA ARG A 473 15.46 -2.89 -0.72
C ARG A 473 14.92 -3.90 -1.73
N GLY A 474 15.17 -5.19 -1.51
CA GLY A 474 14.69 -6.26 -2.38
C GLY A 474 13.22 -6.59 -2.12
N ILE A 475 12.38 -6.77 -3.15
CA ILE A 475 10.97 -7.19 -3.05
C ILE A 475 10.70 -8.48 -3.85
N PRO A 476 9.73 -9.32 -3.45
CA PRO A 476 8.88 -9.21 -2.24
C PRO A 476 9.56 -9.74 -0.96
N ASP A 477 8.89 -9.66 0.19
CA ASP A 477 9.35 -10.27 1.45
C ASP A 477 8.86 -11.71 1.62
N VAL A 478 7.62 -11.98 1.21
CA VAL A 478 6.94 -13.27 1.29
C VAL A 478 6.06 -13.45 0.06
N ALA A 479 5.41 -14.60 -0.09
CA ALA A 479 4.40 -14.82 -1.13
C ALA A 479 3.21 -15.67 -0.63
N ALA A 480 2.14 -15.67 -1.42
CA ALA A 480 1.02 -16.61 -1.30
C ALA A 480 0.45 -16.91 -2.70
N GLN A 481 -0.54 -17.80 -2.80
CA GLN A 481 -1.23 -18.13 -4.05
C GLN A 481 -1.77 -16.82 -4.62
N GLY A 482 -1.59 -16.62 -5.92
CA GLY A 482 -2.08 -15.43 -6.61
C GLY A 482 -2.87 -15.72 -7.87
N GLN A 483 -3.08 -16.99 -8.25
CA GLN A 483 -3.70 -17.33 -9.54
C GLN A 483 -5.03 -18.07 -9.37
N SER A 484 -6.01 -17.69 -10.19
CA SER A 484 -7.31 -18.37 -10.35
C SER A 484 -8.20 -18.42 -9.10
N PHE A 485 -8.29 -17.32 -8.37
CA PHE A 485 -9.15 -17.17 -7.19
C PHE A 485 -10.60 -17.03 -7.58
N VAL A 486 -11.47 -17.92 -7.10
CA VAL A 486 -12.91 -17.79 -7.31
C VAL A 486 -13.45 -16.69 -6.39
N VAL A 487 -14.13 -15.73 -6.98
CA VAL A 487 -14.81 -14.63 -6.29
C VAL A 487 -16.22 -14.46 -6.81
N TYR A 488 -17.03 -13.68 -6.10
CA TYR A 488 -18.26 -13.10 -6.62
C TYR A 488 -18.07 -11.60 -6.85
N ASP A 489 -18.45 -11.12 -8.03
CA ASP A 489 -18.49 -9.68 -8.35
C ASP A 489 -19.77 -9.35 -9.13
N LYS A 490 -20.55 -8.40 -8.61
CA LYS A 490 -21.83 -7.95 -9.18
C LYS A 490 -22.81 -9.11 -9.42
N GLY A 491 -22.88 -10.01 -8.45
CA GLY A 491 -23.75 -11.18 -8.47
C GLY A 491 -23.27 -12.35 -9.33
N ARG A 492 -22.16 -12.22 -10.06
CA ARG A 492 -21.62 -13.25 -10.95
C ARG A 492 -20.37 -13.88 -10.36
N ARG A 493 -20.15 -15.17 -10.62
CA ARG A 493 -18.92 -15.83 -10.26
C ARG A 493 -17.83 -15.45 -11.26
N ALA A 494 -16.66 -15.13 -10.74
CA ALA A 494 -15.50 -14.74 -11.52
C ALA A 494 -14.22 -15.41 -10.99
N SER A 495 -13.19 -15.42 -11.82
CA SER A 495 -11.84 -15.81 -11.46
C SER A 495 -10.93 -14.58 -11.51
N LEU A 496 -10.18 -14.36 -10.44
CA LEU A 496 -9.19 -13.31 -10.33
C LEU A 496 -7.78 -13.86 -10.16
N SER A 497 -6.80 -13.22 -10.81
CA SER A 497 -5.39 -13.53 -10.63
C SER A 497 -4.57 -12.26 -10.48
N GLY A 498 -3.73 -12.23 -9.45
CA GLY A 498 -2.80 -11.15 -9.17
C GLY A 498 -2.16 -11.28 -7.78
N THR A 499 -1.12 -10.51 -7.52
CA THR A 499 -0.57 -10.33 -6.16
C THR A 499 -1.60 -9.69 -5.22
N SER A 500 -2.59 -9.00 -5.80
CA SER A 500 -3.86 -8.62 -5.19
C SER A 500 -4.61 -9.75 -4.50
N ALA A 501 -4.49 -11.01 -4.96
CA ALA A 501 -5.08 -12.16 -4.27
C ALA A 501 -4.17 -12.68 -3.14
N SER A 502 -2.86 -12.62 -3.36
CA SER A 502 -1.87 -13.14 -2.41
C SER A 502 -1.73 -12.28 -1.14
N SER A 503 -1.81 -10.95 -1.25
CA SER A 503 -1.69 -10.03 -0.11
C SER A 503 -2.81 -10.24 0.94
N PRO A 504 -4.11 -10.20 0.60
CA PRO A 504 -5.18 -10.46 1.55
C PRO A 504 -5.14 -11.88 2.12
N ALA A 505 -4.74 -12.88 1.32
CA ALA A 505 -4.55 -14.24 1.82
C ALA A 505 -3.47 -14.32 2.91
N PHE A 506 -2.29 -13.73 2.67
CA PHE A 506 -1.22 -13.69 3.66
C PHE A 506 -1.58 -12.80 4.87
N ALA A 507 -2.29 -11.70 4.66
CA ALA A 507 -2.78 -10.85 5.74
C ALA A 507 -3.77 -11.61 6.64
N GLY A 508 -4.62 -12.46 6.07
CA GLY A 508 -5.48 -13.34 6.86
C GLY A 508 -4.68 -14.29 7.76
N VAL A 509 -3.57 -14.85 7.26
CA VAL A 509 -2.64 -15.64 8.09
C VAL A 509 -2.09 -14.80 9.25
N VAL A 510 -1.62 -13.57 8.98
CA VAL A 510 -1.11 -12.67 10.02
C VAL A 510 -2.18 -12.32 11.05
N ALA A 511 -3.43 -12.11 10.64
CA ALA A 511 -4.53 -11.83 11.55
C ALA A 511 -4.82 -13.02 12.49
N LEU A 512 -4.75 -14.25 11.98
CA LEU A 512 -4.84 -15.46 12.81
C LEU A 512 -3.68 -15.56 13.81
N LEU A 513 -2.44 -15.25 13.40
CA LEU A 513 -1.29 -15.22 14.31
C LEU A 513 -1.46 -14.15 15.40
N ASN A 514 -1.99 -12.98 15.04
CA ASN A 514 -2.29 -11.92 16.01
C ASN A 514 -3.38 -12.34 17.00
N ALA A 515 -4.43 -13.05 16.56
CA ALA A 515 -5.43 -13.64 17.46
C ALA A 515 -4.81 -14.68 18.41
N ALA A 516 -3.95 -15.57 17.90
CA ALA A 516 -3.28 -16.57 18.72
C ALA A 516 -2.33 -15.95 19.76
N ARG A 517 -1.61 -14.88 19.38
CA ARG A 517 -0.81 -14.11 20.34
C ARG A 517 -1.70 -13.49 21.41
N LYS A 518 -2.82 -12.92 21.01
CA LYS A 518 -3.77 -12.29 21.92
C LYS A 518 -4.38 -13.27 22.92
N SER A 519 -4.70 -14.50 22.52
CA SER A 519 -5.22 -15.53 23.44
C SER A 519 -4.23 -15.89 24.55
N GLN A 520 -2.94 -15.60 24.36
CA GLN A 520 -1.89 -15.72 25.37
C GLN A 520 -1.57 -14.40 26.10
N GLY A 521 -2.32 -13.33 25.86
CA GLY A 521 -2.08 -12.00 26.41
C GLY A 521 -0.89 -11.27 25.78
N ASN A 522 -0.40 -11.72 24.63
CA ASN A 522 0.71 -11.09 23.93
C ASN A 522 0.22 -9.97 22.99
N PRO A 523 1.02 -8.91 22.79
CA PRO A 523 0.73 -7.86 21.81
C PRO A 523 0.78 -8.40 20.37
N PRO A 524 0.14 -7.73 19.40
CA PRO A 524 0.23 -8.11 17.98
C PRO A 524 1.67 -8.07 17.46
N LEU A 525 1.91 -8.64 16.29
CA LEU A 525 3.24 -8.70 15.68
C LEU A 525 3.79 -7.31 15.28
N GLY A 526 2.92 -6.38 14.88
CA GLY A 526 3.32 -5.04 14.40
C GLY A 526 4.10 -5.11 13.08
N PHE A 527 5.11 -4.24 12.91
CA PHE A 527 5.96 -4.30 11.73
C PHE A 527 6.66 -5.68 11.64
N LEU A 528 6.30 -6.45 10.60
CA LEU A 528 6.52 -7.90 10.52
C LEU A 528 7.92 -8.31 10.07
N ASN A 529 8.58 -7.51 9.22
CA ASN A 529 9.72 -7.99 8.44
C ASN A 529 10.86 -8.53 9.33
N PRO A 530 11.30 -7.87 10.42
CA PRO A 530 12.31 -8.46 11.31
C PRO A 530 11.91 -9.83 11.88
N TRP A 531 10.63 -10.02 12.21
CA TRP A 531 10.12 -11.31 12.69
C TRP A 531 10.11 -12.36 11.58
N LEU A 532 9.68 -12.02 10.35
CA LEU A 532 9.64 -12.94 9.21
C LEU A 532 11.04 -13.41 8.80
N TYR A 533 12.00 -12.48 8.67
CA TYR A 533 13.36 -12.83 8.27
C TYR A 533 14.09 -13.64 9.35
N ASN A 534 13.77 -13.45 10.63
CA ASN A 534 14.29 -14.28 11.71
C ASN A 534 13.62 -15.67 11.81
N ASN A 535 12.43 -15.84 11.23
CA ASN A 535 11.63 -17.07 11.28
C ASN A 535 11.36 -17.65 9.88
N SER A 536 12.23 -17.41 8.90
CA SER A 536 12.02 -17.83 7.51
C SER A 536 11.87 -19.35 7.34
N ALA A 537 12.38 -20.15 8.27
CA ALA A 537 12.19 -21.61 8.29
C ALA A 537 10.72 -22.05 8.55
N ALA A 538 9.86 -21.12 8.99
CA ALA A 538 8.42 -21.32 9.11
C ALA A 538 7.66 -21.03 7.81
N LEU A 539 8.35 -20.67 6.74
CA LEU A 539 7.82 -20.51 5.39
C LEU A 539 8.27 -21.69 4.51
N LEU A 540 7.52 -21.96 3.45
CA LEU A 540 7.89 -22.90 2.41
C LEU A 540 8.71 -22.17 1.35
N ASP A 541 9.99 -22.51 1.25
CA ASP A 541 10.91 -21.98 0.24
C ASP A 541 10.48 -22.42 -1.17
N ILE A 542 10.19 -21.45 -2.04
CA ILE A 542 9.74 -21.69 -3.40
C ILE A 542 10.93 -21.59 -4.35
N THR A 543 11.45 -22.74 -4.77
CA THR A 543 12.71 -22.79 -5.53
C THR A 543 12.51 -23.00 -7.04
N ALA A 544 11.26 -23.00 -7.51
CA ALA A 544 10.90 -23.26 -8.90
C ALA A 544 9.88 -22.23 -9.41
N GLY A 545 9.92 -21.97 -10.71
CA GLY A 545 9.14 -20.90 -11.32
C GLY A 545 9.95 -19.63 -11.56
N TYR A 546 9.29 -18.62 -12.09
CA TYR A 546 9.90 -17.35 -12.43
C TYR A 546 8.81 -16.28 -12.58
N SER A 547 9.18 -15.01 -12.40
CA SER A 547 8.40 -13.89 -12.91
C SER A 547 9.02 -13.35 -14.21
N SER A 548 8.23 -12.62 -14.99
CA SER A 548 8.62 -12.09 -16.29
C SER A 548 7.97 -10.75 -16.60
N GLY A 549 8.67 -9.90 -17.33
CA GLY A 549 8.26 -8.53 -17.65
C GLY A 549 9.22 -7.89 -18.66
N CYS A 550 9.17 -6.58 -18.85
CA CYS A 550 10.05 -5.83 -19.75
C CYS A 550 9.99 -6.29 -21.22
N GLN A 551 8.83 -6.77 -21.68
CA GLN A 551 8.69 -7.25 -23.06
C GLN A 551 8.98 -6.12 -24.04
N ASN A 552 9.78 -6.40 -25.07
CA ASN A 552 10.20 -5.42 -26.07
C ASN A 552 10.88 -4.16 -25.51
N ALA A 553 11.43 -4.20 -24.29
CA ALA A 553 12.06 -3.02 -23.68
C ALA A 553 13.38 -2.64 -24.36
N GLY A 554 14.06 -3.54 -25.08
CA GLY A 554 15.37 -3.25 -25.68
C GLY A 554 16.50 -3.24 -24.64
N GLY A 555 17.54 -2.42 -24.83
CA GLY A 555 18.64 -2.30 -23.86
C GLY A 555 19.47 -3.59 -23.67
N GLY A 556 19.51 -4.46 -24.68
CA GLY A 556 20.20 -5.76 -24.61
C GLY A 556 19.35 -6.89 -24.05
N LEU A 557 18.09 -6.64 -23.65
CA LEU A 557 17.14 -7.69 -23.30
C LEU A 557 16.60 -8.40 -24.56
N PRO A 558 16.29 -9.71 -24.48
CA PRO A 558 15.60 -10.41 -25.56
C PRO A 558 14.18 -9.84 -25.73
N LEU A 559 13.54 -10.11 -26.88
CA LEU A 559 12.16 -9.66 -27.15
C LEU A 559 11.16 -10.18 -26.10
N SER A 560 11.41 -11.37 -25.56
CA SER A 560 10.65 -11.97 -24.46
C SER A 560 10.78 -11.23 -23.12
N GLY A 561 11.63 -10.21 -23.04
CA GLY A 561 11.85 -9.39 -21.85
C GLY A 561 12.83 -10.00 -20.84
N ALA A 562 12.68 -9.60 -19.58
CA ALA A 562 13.49 -10.04 -18.45
C ALA A 562 12.73 -11.01 -17.55
N ARG A 563 13.47 -11.75 -16.71
CA ARG A 563 12.90 -12.69 -15.74
C ARG A 563 13.65 -12.67 -14.43
N TRP A 564 12.92 -12.79 -13.34
CA TRP A 564 13.48 -13.23 -12.06
C TRP A 564 13.16 -14.70 -11.87
N ASN A 565 14.16 -15.52 -11.56
CA ASN A 565 13.96 -16.93 -11.24
C ASN A 565 13.79 -17.11 -9.75
N CYS A 566 12.92 -18.05 -9.37
CA CYS A 566 12.90 -18.58 -8.01
C CYS A 566 14.20 -19.33 -7.72
N THR A 567 14.74 -19.19 -6.51
CA THR A 567 15.99 -19.83 -6.09
C THR A 567 15.87 -20.37 -4.66
N ALA A 568 16.87 -21.11 -4.18
CA ALA A 568 16.88 -21.48 -2.77
C ALA A 568 17.12 -20.26 -1.88
N GLY A 569 16.28 -20.07 -0.86
CA GLY A 569 16.28 -18.89 0.00
C GLY A 569 15.54 -17.71 -0.63
N TRP A 570 15.90 -16.49 -0.25
CA TRP A 570 15.18 -15.30 -0.74
C TRP A 570 15.40 -15.07 -2.25
N ASP A 571 14.32 -14.77 -2.97
CA ASP A 571 14.36 -14.33 -4.37
C ASP A 571 13.35 -13.21 -4.68
N PRO A 572 13.57 -12.42 -5.75
CA PRO A 572 12.67 -11.35 -6.19
C PRO A 572 11.50 -11.89 -7.03
N VAL A 573 10.92 -13.01 -6.62
CA VAL A 573 9.65 -13.54 -7.14
C VAL A 573 8.73 -13.87 -5.97
N THR A 574 9.25 -14.57 -4.96
CA THR A 574 8.49 -15.14 -3.85
C THR A 574 9.03 -14.75 -2.47
N GLY A 575 10.11 -13.98 -2.42
CA GLY A 575 10.72 -13.53 -1.18
C GLY A 575 11.21 -14.73 -0.37
N LEU A 576 10.84 -14.79 0.90
CA LEU A 576 11.14 -15.90 1.80
C LEU A 576 10.26 -17.14 1.57
N GLY A 577 9.24 -17.06 0.70
CA GLY A 577 8.34 -18.17 0.39
C GLY A 577 6.91 -18.02 0.92
N THR A 578 6.17 -19.13 0.93
CA THR A 578 4.72 -19.16 1.25
C THR A 578 4.45 -19.62 2.69
N PRO A 579 3.29 -19.27 3.30
CA PRO A 579 3.06 -19.55 4.71
C PRO A 579 2.88 -21.04 4.99
N VAL A 580 3.57 -21.55 6.02
CA VAL A 580 3.30 -22.85 6.63
C VAL A 580 2.71 -22.58 8.01
N PHE A 581 1.38 -22.53 8.10
CA PHE A 581 0.71 -21.87 9.19
C PHE A 581 1.02 -22.46 10.57
N ASP A 582 1.07 -23.78 10.72
CA ASP A 582 1.40 -24.44 11.99
C ASP A 582 2.80 -24.07 12.49
N LYS A 583 3.78 -23.91 11.59
CA LYS A 583 5.12 -23.46 11.95
C LYS A 583 5.13 -21.97 12.34
N LEU A 584 4.41 -21.14 11.58
CA LEU A 584 4.27 -19.71 11.90
C LEU A 584 3.56 -19.51 13.24
N LEU A 585 2.52 -20.29 13.51
CA LEU A 585 1.79 -20.30 14.78
C LEU A 585 2.69 -20.71 15.93
N ALA A 586 3.46 -21.79 15.77
CA ALA A 586 4.42 -22.24 16.77
C ALA A 586 5.49 -21.18 17.08
N ALA A 587 5.90 -20.39 16.08
CA ALA A 587 6.85 -19.29 16.26
C ALA A 587 6.20 -18.03 16.88
N ALA A 588 4.95 -17.72 16.54
CA ALA A 588 4.26 -16.51 16.98
C ALA A 588 3.63 -16.64 18.36
N ALA A 589 3.04 -17.81 18.66
CA ALA A 589 2.30 -18.12 19.88
C ALA A 589 2.55 -19.59 20.30
N PRO A 590 3.73 -19.91 20.86
CA PRO A 590 4.10 -21.28 21.22
C PRO A 590 3.07 -21.95 22.13
N GLY A 591 2.64 -23.16 21.77
CA GLY A 591 1.68 -23.96 22.53
C GLY A 591 0.21 -23.74 22.18
N VAL A 592 -0.11 -22.79 21.30
CA VAL A 592 -1.45 -22.70 20.69
C VAL A 592 -1.59 -23.84 19.66
N ALA A 593 -2.71 -24.56 19.72
CA ALA A 593 -2.98 -25.67 18.81
C ALA A 593 -3.46 -25.17 17.44
N ASN A 594 -3.00 -25.85 16.39
CA ASN A 594 -3.60 -25.82 15.06
C ASN A 594 -4.37 -27.14 14.93
N GLU A 595 -5.69 -27.07 14.97
CA GLU A 595 -6.56 -28.26 15.10
C GLU A 595 -6.78 -29.02 13.79
#